data_AF-A0A2U8QWV0-F1
#
_entry.id   AF-A0A2U8QWV0-F1
#
_cell.length_a   1.000
_cell.length_b   1.000
_cell.length_c   1.000
_cell.angle_alpha   90.00
_cell.angle_beta   90.00
_cell.angle_gamma   90.00
#
_symmetry.space_group_name_H-M   'P 1'
#
loop_
_entity.id
_entity.type
_entity.pdbx_description
1 polymer ?
#
loop_
_entity_poly.entity_id
_entity_poly.type
_entity_poly.pdbx_seq_one_letter_code
_entity_poly.pdbx_strand_id
1 'polypeptide(L)'
;MDLNLLTISRRAGLSRIIETSFNDANKKILELKNINDKIYNSDEFSIEEKLQNCEFTIIGLVSIFEHQINEILKQILISYPKKFGAKKFEIDELLEEGSILELFHKKATQKILDLAYGKFDSFIKSFSDTLELTSILDEILINEVNEIKCTRDCIIHSQGKATDLYFSKTGSNARQNNSKNRLDVDYNYVKNAIIKIQQLLHDIESRVPNKYKLSNRSYVFKQMWEATCLNKRISFDTAWIIVSPSMVRPIDIEREFGFSSSEMEVYNLFRQMYSYNRYKVDFSFYFSRWKPQSNEYQIAISWLDYQFYF
;
A
#
# COMPACT_ATOMS: atom_id res chain seq x y z
N MET A 1 -10.31 -10.02 -20.74
CA MET A 1 -9.28 -10.33 -19.74
C MET A 1 -9.59 -9.51 -18.51
N ASP A 2 -9.75 -10.13 -17.35
CA ASP A 2 -10.03 -9.41 -16.12
C ASP A 2 -8.71 -9.08 -15.43
N LEU A 3 -8.22 -7.84 -15.62
CA LEU A 3 -6.95 -7.38 -15.03
C LEU A 3 -6.88 -7.60 -13.50
N ASN A 4 -8.02 -7.72 -12.82
CA ASN A 4 -8.05 -8.02 -11.40
C ASN A 4 -7.62 -9.45 -11.06
N LEU A 5 -7.81 -10.43 -11.95
CA LEU A 5 -7.39 -11.82 -11.73
C LEU A 5 -5.90 -12.02 -12.00
N LEU A 6 -5.30 -11.23 -12.89
CA LEU A 6 -3.86 -11.26 -13.16
C LEU A 6 -2.98 -10.86 -11.96
N THR A 7 -3.56 -10.17 -10.99
CA THR A 7 -2.85 -9.69 -9.79
C THR A 7 -3.51 -10.16 -8.49
N ILE A 8 -4.44 -11.11 -8.56
CA ILE A 8 -5.24 -11.54 -7.40
C ILE A 8 -4.35 -12.10 -6.28
N SER A 9 -3.29 -12.85 -6.60
CA SER A 9 -2.40 -13.44 -5.62
C SER A 9 -1.59 -12.40 -4.84
N ARG A 10 -1.30 -11.23 -5.42
CA ARG A 10 -0.64 -10.11 -4.70
C ARG A 10 -1.46 -9.63 -3.51
N ARG A 11 -2.78 -9.77 -3.56
CA ARG A 11 -3.68 -9.38 -2.47
C ARG A 11 -3.49 -10.25 -1.22
N ALA A 12 -2.87 -11.44 -1.33
CA ALA A 12 -2.77 -12.39 -0.24
C ALA A 12 -1.96 -11.86 0.96
N GLY A 13 -1.11 -10.88 0.73
CA GLY A 13 -0.34 -10.21 1.78
C GLY A 13 -0.86 -8.81 2.16
N LEU A 14 -1.87 -8.29 1.46
CA LEU A 14 -2.20 -6.87 1.50
C LEU A 14 -2.67 -6.40 2.88
N SER A 15 -3.49 -7.19 3.57
CA SER A 15 -3.90 -6.87 4.95
C SER A 15 -2.69 -6.67 5.86
N ARG A 16 -1.76 -7.65 5.84
CA ARG A 16 -0.54 -7.61 6.65
C ARG A 16 0.34 -6.44 6.26
N ILE A 17 0.51 -6.20 4.96
CA ILE A 17 1.31 -5.08 4.45
C ILE A 17 0.77 -3.76 5.00
N ILE A 18 -0.53 -3.50 4.87
CA ILE A 18 -1.15 -2.25 5.35
C ILE A 18 -0.97 -2.11 6.87
N GLU A 19 -1.28 -3.16 7.63
CA GLU A 19 -1.16 -3.17 9.09
C GLU A 19 0.30 -2.96 9.55
N THR A 20 1.24 -3.73 9.01
CA THR A 20 2.67 -3.58 9.31
C THR A 20 3.17 -2.19 8.97
N SER A 21 2.71 -1.63 7.84
CA SER A 21 3.08 -0.29 7.41
C SER A 21 2.65 0.77 8.45
N PHE A 22 1.40 0.75 8.93
CA PHE A 22 0.96 1.69 9.98
C PHE A 22 1.69 1.48 11.31
N ASN A 23 1.89 0.22 11.72
CA ASN A 23 2.62 -0.11 12.94
C ASN A 23 4.08 0.35 12.89
N ASP A 24 4.76 0.15 11.75
CA ASP A 24 6.14 0.58 11.54
C ASP A 24 6.27 2.10 11.55
N ALA A 25 5.32 2.82 10.93
CA ALA A 25 5.28 4.27 10.97
C ALA A 25 5.12 4.78 12.41
N ASN A 26 4.15 4.24 13.16
CA ASN A 26 3.92 4.63 14.56
C ASN A 26 5.13 4.33 15.46
N LYS A 27 5.77 3.17 15.26
CA LYS A 27 7.01 2.81 15.97
C LYS A 27 8.13 3.80 15.68
N LYS A 28 8.39 4.11 14.40
CA LYS A 28 9.44 5.07 14.00
C LYS A 28 9.15 6.48 14.52
N ILE A 29 7.90 6.92 14.52
CA ILE A 29 7.49 8.21 15.09
C ILE A 29 7.75 8.25 16.60
N LEU A 30 7.45 7.15 17.32
CA LEU A 30 7.73 7.06 18.75
C LEU A 30 9.23 7.09 19.05
N GLU A 31 10.04 6.36 18.27
CA GLU A 31 11.51 6.39 18.37
C GLU A 31 12.05 7.80 18.14
N LEU A 32 11.56 8.47 17.10
CA LEU A 32 11.93 9.85 16.76
C LEU A 32 11.55 10.84 17.87
N LYS A 33 10.35 10.70 18.42
CA LYS A 33 9.89 11.49 19.57
C LYS A 33 10.81 11.30 20.78
N ASN A 34 11.13 10.05 21.11
CA ASN A 34 11.98 9.74 22.26
C ASN A 34 13.39 10.32 22.11
N ILE A 35 13.94 10.32 20.90
CA ILE A 35 15.23 10.95 20.61
C ILE A 35 15.13 12.46 20.79
N ASN A 36 14.10 13.10 20.23
CA ASN A 36 13.88 14.54 20.39
C ASN A 36 13.71 14.96 21.85
N ASP A 37 12.92 14.20 22.62
CA ASP A 37 12.71 14.45 24.05
C ASP A 37 14.02 14.32 24.84
N LYS A 38 14.87 13.33 24.54
CA LYS A 38 16.16 13.16 25.19
C LYS A 38 17.12 14.31 24.91
N ILE A 39 17.24 14.72 23.65
CA ILE A 39 18.15 15.80 23.24
C ILE A 39 17.67 17.14 23.82
N TYR A 40 16.37 17.43 23.73
CA TYR A 40 15.82 18.70 24.19
C TYR A 40 15.96 18.90 25.70
N ASN A 41 15.79 17.83 26.49
CA ASN A 41 15.89 17.87 27.95
C ASN A 41 17.31 17.66 28.50
N SER A 42 18.31 17.38 27.64
CA SER A 42 19.68 17.18 28.07
C SER A 42 20.40 18.52 28.27
N ASP A 43 21.21 18.63 29.32
CA ASP A 43 22.08 19.79 29.57
C ASP A 43 23.36 19.77 28.72
N GLU A 44 23.62 18.68 27.99
CA GLU A 44 24.81 18.51 27.14
C GLU A 44 24.74 19.29 25.83
N PHE A 45 23.55 19.73 25.43
CA PHE A 45 23.32 20.43 24.15
C PHE A 45 23.00 21.91 24.38
N SER A 46 23.57 22.75 23.52
CA SER A 46 23.22 24.17 23.41
C SER A 46 21.77 24.36 22.95
N ILE A 47 21.24 25.57 23.13
CA ILE A 47 19.89 25.92 22.67
C ILE A 47 19.80 25.77 21.15
N GLU A 48 20.85 26.18 20.43
CA GLU A 48 20.94 26.09 18.97
C GLU A 48 20.89 24.63 18.49
N GLU A 49 21.65 23.74 19.13
CA GLU A 49 21.64 22.30 18.78
C GLU A 49 20.28 21.65 19.06
N LYS A 50 19.60 22.05 20.14
CA LYS A 50 18.25 21.58 20.46
C LYS A 50 17.23 22.01 19.41
N LEU A 51 17.31 23.26 18.94
CA LEU A 51 16.45 23.77 17.87
C LEU A 51 16.76 23.10 16.53
N GLN A 52 18.04 22.87 16.22
CA GLN A 52 18.43 22.12 15.03
C GLN A 52 17.90 20.67 15.06
N ASN A 53 17.94 20.02 16.23
CA ASN A 53 17.33 18.70 16.40
C ASN A 53 15.80 18.71 16.18
N CYS A 54 15.13 19.79 16.58
CA CYS A 54 13.70 19.95 16.28
C CYS A 54 13.45 20.02 14.77
N GLU A 55 14.29 20.73 14.00
CA GLU A 55 14.23 20.75 12.53
C GLU A 55 14.47 19.37 11.92
N PHE A 56 15.48 18.63 12.37
CA PHE A 56 15.73 17.25 11.93
C PHE A 56 14.56 16.31 12.25
N THR A 57 13.91 16.52 13.39
CA THR A 57 12.73 15.76 13.79
C THR A 57 11.56 16.02 12.84
N ILE A 58 11.33 17.27 12.42
CA ILE A 58 10.31 17.58 11.40
C ILE A 58 10.62 16.91 10.06
N ILE A 59 11.89 16.94 9.63
CA ILE A 59 12.33 16.26 8.39
C ILE A 59 12.03 14.76 8.47
N GLY A 60 12.45 14.10 9.55
CA GLY A 60 12.23 12.67 9.76
C GLY A 60 10.74 12.31 9.83
N LEU A 61 9.96 13.10 10.56
CA LEU A 61 8.52 12.88 10.75
C LEU A 61 7.75 12.90 9.42
N VAL A 62 7.96 13.95 8.61
CA VAL A 62 7.32 14.08 7.30
C VAL A 62 7.78 12.95 6.37
N SER A 63 9.06 12.59 6.40
CA SER A 63 9.60 11.51 5.56
C SER A 63 8.98 10.14 5.90
N ILE A 64 8.79 9.83 7.19
CA ILE A 64 8.10 8.61 7.63
C ILE A 64 6.67 8.59 7.09
N PHE A 65 5.94 9.70 7.25
CA PHE A 65 4.56 9.81 6.79
C PHE A 65 4.43 9.67 5.27
N GLU A 66 5.24 10.39 4.49
CA GLU A 66 5.23 10.32 3.02
C GLU A 66 5.60 8.92 2.51
N HIS A 67 6.63 8.31 3.08
CA HIS A 67 7.02 6.95 2.72
C HIS A 67 5.86 5.97 2.96
N GLN A 68 5.20 6.10 4.11
CA GLN A 68 4.10 5.24 4.54
C GLN A 68 2.89 5.29 3.59
N ILE A 69 2.40 6.50 3.29
CA ILE A 69 1.25 6.67 2.39
C ILE A 69 1.58 6.28 0.94
N ASN A 70 2.82 6.54 0.49
CA ASN A 70 3.28 6.15 -0.84
C ASN A 70 3.34 4.64 -1.00
N GLU A 71 3.85 3.92 0.00
CA GLU A 71 3.96 2.47 -0.06
C GLU A 71 2.59 1.79 -0.04
N ILE A 72 1.66 2.24 0.82
CA ILE A 72 0.28 1.73 0.80
C ILE A 72 -0.34 1.95 -0.58
N LEU A 73 -0.22 3.17 -1.14
CA LEU A 73 -0.78 3.50 -2.45
C LEU A 73 -0.20 2.61 -3.55
N LYS A 74 1.12 2.38 -3.53
CA LYS A 74 1.83 1.50 -4.46
C LYS A 74 1.24 0.10 -4.43
N GLN A 75 1.13 -0.48 -3.24
CA GLN A 75 0.69 -1.85 -3.02
C GLN A 75 -0.77 -2.03 -3.47
N ILE A 76 -1.62 -1.02 -3.26
CA ILE A 76 -3.00 -1.02 -3.77
C ILE A 76 -3.04 -0.98 -5.30
N LEU A 77 -2.26 -0.10 -5.93
CA LEU A 77 -2.26 0.06 -7.39
C LEU A 77 -1.81 -1.22 -8.10
N ILE A 78 -0.72 -1.85 -7.64
CA ILE A 78 -0.23 -3.10 -8.24
C ILE A 78 -1.15 -4.30 -7.96
N SER A 79 -1.88 -4.28 -6.84
CA SER A 79 -2.83 -5.36 -6.49
C SER A 79 -4.19 -5.22 -7.19
N TYR A 80 -4.53 -4.02 -7.62
CA TYR A 80 -5.80 -3.67 -8.27
C TYR A 80 -5.57 -2.74 -9.47
N PRO A 81 -5.10 -3.28 -10.62
CA PRO A 81 -4.72 -2.46 -11.78
C PRO A 81 -5.86 -1.58 -12.32
N LYS A 82 -7.13 -1.93 -12.11
CA LYS A 82 -8.25 -1.07 -12.48
C LYS A 82 -8.24 0.30 -11.78
N LYS A 83 -7.49 0.45 -10.69
CA LYS A 83 -7.33 1.70 -9.93
C LYS A 83 -6.32 2.68 -10.53
N PHE A 84 -5.65 2.31 -11.62
CA PHE A 84 -4.90 3.28 -12.44
C PHE A 84 -5.82 4.28 -13.16
N GLY A 85 -7.12 3.99 -13.25
CA GLY A 85 -8.11 4.81 -13.93
C GLY A 85 -8.34 4.40 -15.39
N ALA A 86 -8.98 5.26 -16.17
CA ALA A 86 -9.35 4.98 -17.56
C ALA A 86 -8.18 5.05 -18.56
N LYS A 87 -6.97 5.47 -18.12
CA LYS A 87 -5.79 5.49 -18.97
C LYS A 87 -5.45 4.05 -19.38
N LYS A 88 -5.59 3.76 -20.68
CA LYS A 88 -5.24 2.47 -21.25
C LYS A 88 -3.73 2.28 -21.16
N PHE A 89 -3.30 1.08 -20.80
CA PHE A 89 -1.91 0.67 -20.96
C PHE A 89 -1.64 0.58 -22.46
N GLU A 90 -0.64 1.32 -22.94
CA GLU A 90 -0.30 1.33 -24.37
C GLU A 90 0.48 0.06 -24.73
N ILE A 91 0.32 -0.43 -25.96
CA ILE A 91 0.99 -1.66 -26.41
C ILE A 91 2.50 -1.46 -26.45
N ASP A 92 2.96 -0.27 -26.82
CA ASP A 92 4.39 0.07 -26.87
C ASP A 92 5.02 0.02 -25.47
N GLU A 93 4.31 0.49 -24.44
CA GLU A 93 4.76 0.40 -23.05
C GLU A 93 4.84 -1.05 -22.56
N LEU A 94 3.98 -1.93 -23.06
CA LEU A 94 4.04 -3.36 -22.74
C LEU A 94 5.24 -4.04 -23.43
N LEU A 95 5.57 -3.64 -24.65
CA LEU A 95 6.73 -4.16 -25.40
C LEU A 95 8.05 -3.72 -24.75
N GLU A 96 8.12 -2.50 -24.23
CA GLU A 96 9.29 -2.00 -23.50
C GLU A 96 9.57 -2.76 -22.21
N GLU A 97 8.54 -3.02 -21.40
CA GLU A 97 8.69 -3.66 -20.09
C GLU A 97 8.74 -5.19 -20.16
N GLY A 98 8.38 -5.81 -21.28
CA GLY A 98 8.41 -7.27 -21.46
C GLY A 98 7.36 -8.05 -20.65
N SER A 99 6.70 -7.43 -19.66
CA SER A 99 5.64 -8.03 -18.85
C SER A 99 4.59 -7.00 -18.42
N ILE A 100 3.32 -7.38 -18.48
CA ILE A 100 2.21 -6.55 -17.99
C ILE A 100 2.30 -6.27 -16.48
N LEU A 101 2.94 -7.16 -15.73
CA LEU A 101 3.10 -7.04 -14.28
C LEU A 101 4.19 -6.02 -13.95
N GLU A 102 5.28 -5.99 -14.71
CA GLU A 102 6.34 -4.97 -14.60
C GLU A 102 5.81 -3.58 -14.99
N LEU A 103 4.99 -3.53 -16.04
CA LEU A 103 4.29 -2.31 -16.43
C LEU A 103 3.42 -1.75 -15.29
N PHE A 104 2.73 -2.59 -14.51
CA PHE A 104 1.98 -2.13 -13.34
C PHE A 104 2.89 -1.51 -12.27
N HIS A 105 4.08 -2.08 -12.02
CA HIS A 105 5.04 -1.51 -11.07
C HIS A 105 5.58 -0.15 -11.55
N LYS A 106 5.96 -0.06 -12.82
CA LYS A 106 6.42 1.20 -13.43
C LYS A 106 5.34 2.27 -13.34
N LYS A 107 4.10 1.95 -13.72
CA LYS A 107 2.97 2.87 -13.65
C LYS A 107 2.60 3.27 -12.22
N ALA A 108 2.67 2.35 -11.25
CA ALA A 108 2.47 2.69 -9.83
C ALA A 108 3.51 3.71 -9.37
N THR A 109 4.78 3.45 -9.68
CA THR A 109 5.89 4.33 -9.32
C THR A 109 5.76 5.71 -9.97
N GLN A 110 5.44 5.77 -11.27
CA GLN A 110 5.21 7.03 -11.97
C GLN A 110 4.06 7.82 -11.34
N LYS A 111 2.92 7.16 -11.07
CA LYS A 111 1.76 7.82 -10.45
C LYS A 111 2.09 8.38 -9.07
N ILE A 112 2.88 7.66 -8.26
CA ILE A 112 3.31 8.14 -6.94
C ILE A 112 4.22 9.35 -7.06
N LEU A 113 5.18 9.33 -7.99
CA LEU A 113 6.06 10.46 -8.25
C LEU A 113 5.25 11.69 -8.68
N ASP A 114 4.36 11.54 -9.65
CA ASP A 114 3.50 12.62 -10.14
C ASP A 114 2.68 13.25 -9.00
N LEU A 115 2.11 12.42 -8.12
CA LEU A 115 1.33 12.88 -6.98
C LEU A 115 2.21 13.55 -5.91
N ALA A 116 3.41 13.02 -5.64
CA ALA A 116 4.33 13.56 -4.64
C ALA A 116 4.87 14.95 -5.02
N TYR A 117 5.06 15.22 -6.31
CA TYR A 117 5.40 16.55 -6.82
C TYR A 117 4.22 17.54 -6.81
N GLY A 118 2.99 17.03 -6.76
CA GLY A 118 1.76 17.81 -6.76
C GLY A 118 1.47 18.53 -5.44
N LYS A 119 0.26 19.09 -5.34
CA LYS A 119 -0.26 19.65 -4.09
C LYS A 119 -0.68 18.53 -3.13
N PHE A 120 -0.47 18.74 -1.84
CA PHE A 120 -0.70 17.72 -0.82
C PHE A 120 -2.18 17.34 -0.66
N ASP A 121 -3.08 18.31 -0.71
CA ASP A 121 -4.54 18.10 -0.73
C ASP A 121 -4.96 17.20 -1.91
N SER A 122 -4.37 17.45 -3.08
CA SER A 122 -4.60 16.66 -4.29
C SER A 122 -4.04 15.25 -4.16
N PHE A 123 -2.87 15.09 -3.52
CA PHE A 123 -2.34 13.79 -3.16
C PHE A 123 -3.30 13.03 -2.25
N ILE A 124 -3.72 13.62 -1.13
CA ILE A 124 -4.58 12.96 -0.13
C ILE A 124 -5.94 12.61 -0.73
N LYS A 125 -6.50 13.48 -1.58
CA LYS A 125 -7.71 13.19 -2.33
C LYS A 125 -7.51 11.99 -3.27
N SER A 126 -6.47 12.01 -4.11
CA SER A 126 -6.18 10.89 -5.01
C SER A 126 -5.90 9.60 -4.26
N PHE A 127 -5.24 9.66 -3.11
CA PHE A 127 -5.00 8.54 -2.22
C PHE A 127 -6.34 7.98 -1.69
N SER A 128 -7.19 8.85 -1.16
CA SER A 128 -8.49 8.50 -0.60
C SER A 128 -9.42 7.87 -1.64
N ASP A 129 -9.48 8.46 -2.83
CA ASP A 129 -10.26 7.96 -3.96
C ASP A 129 -9.71 6.61 -4.47
N THR A 130 -8.38 6.48 -4.55
CA THR A 130 -7.74 5.23 -4.98
C THR A 130 -8.00 4.11 -3.98
N LEU A 131 -7.93 4.37 -2.67
CA LEU A 131 -8.24 3.38 -1.64
C LEU A 131 -9.75 3.21 -1.43
N GLU A 132 -10.59 4.11 -1.94
CA GLU A 132 -12.02 4.13 -1.64
C GLU A 132 -12.27 4.16 -0.12
N LEU A 133 -11.60 5.08 0.60
CA LEU A 133 -11.79 5.23 2.05
C LEU A 133 -13.28 5.35 2.40
N THR A 134 -13.68 4.74 3.51
CA THR A 134 -15.10 4.60 3.87
C THR A 134 -15.80 5.92 4.23
N SER A 135 -15.03 6.98 4.48
CA SER A 135 -15.53 8.33 4.73
C SER A 135 -14.45 9.37 4.40
N ILE A 136 -14.87 10.63 4.37
CA ILE A 136 -14.00 11.78 4.09
C ILE A 136 -13.07 12.00 5.31
N LEU A 137 -11.82 12.40 5.03
CA LEU A 137 -10.83 12.76 6.03
C LEU A 137 -11.04 14.21 6.50
N ASP A 138 -10.63 14.54 7.72
CA ASP A 138 -10.75 15.90 8.27
C ASP A 138 -9.88 16.90 7.47
N GLU A 139 -10.54 17.85 6.78
CA GLU A 139 -9.88 18.86 5.96
C GLU A 139 -9.01 19.82 6.81
N ILE A 140 -9.41 20.12 8.04
CA ILE A 140 -8.61 20.96 8.94
C ILE A 140 -7.30 20.25 9.26
N LEU A 141 -7.37 18.96 9.62
CA LEU A 141 -6.20 18.15 9.91
C LEU A 141 -5.28 17.98 8.69
N ILE A 142 -5.84 17.79 7.49
CA ILE A 142 -5.07 17.74 6.23
C ILE A 142 -4.30 19.04 6.04
N ASN A 143 -4.93 20.18 6.26
CA ASN A 143 -4.32 21.49 6.10
C ASN A 143 -3.21 21.75 7.14
N GLU A 144 -3.40 21.33 8.39
CA GLU A 144 -2.36 21.38 9.42
C GLU A 144 -1.16 20.50 9.06
N VAL A 145 -1.38 19.28 8.56
CA VAL A 145 -0.29 18.39 8.09
C VAL A 145 0.40 18.95 6.84
N ASN A 146 -0.34 19.59 5.94
CA ASN A 146 0.22 20.28 4.79
C ASN A 146 1.19 21.40 5.22
N GLU A 147 0.82 22.17 6.25
CA GLU A 147 1.69 23.22 6.82
C GLU A 147 2.99 22.62 7.36
N ILE A 148 2.91 21.51 8.09
CA ILE A 148 4.08 20.79 8.61
C ILE A 148 5.00 20.33 7.47
N LYS A 149 4.42 19.75 6.40
CA LYS A 149 5.15 19.35 5.20
C LYS A 149 5.82 20.55 4.51
N CYS A 150 5.12 21.67 4.38
CA CYS A 150 5.68 22.89 3.78
C CYS A 150 6.78 23.50 4.66
N THR A 151 6.68 23.39 5.99
CA THR A 151 7.77 23.75 6.91
C THR A 151 9.00 22.87 6.65
N ARG A 152 8.85 21.55 6.50
CA ARG A 152 9.94 20.64 6.10
C ARG A 152 10.60 21.09 4.80
N ASP A 153 9.80 21.39 3.78
CA ASP A 153 10.30 21.83 2.48
C ASP A 153 11.13 23.13 2.63
N CYS A 154 10.71 24.07 3.47
CA CYS A 154 11.48 25.30 3.75
C CYS A 154 12.78 25.03 4.49
N ILE A 155 12.80 24.11 5.46
CA ILE A 155 14.03 23.70 6.17
C ILE A 155 15.06 23.19 5.16
N ILE A 156 14.66 22.26 4.28
CA ILE A 156 15.55 21.62 3.32
C ILE A 156 16.01 22.59 2.22
N HIS A 157 15.10 23.37 1.66
CA HIS A 157 15.37 24.12 0.42
C HIS A 157 15.64 25.61 0.64
N SER A 158 15.38 26.14 1.82
CA SER A 158 15.43 27.60 2.07
C SER A 158 15.97 27.96 3.45
N GLN A 159 16.74 27.08 4.08
CA GLN A 159 17.33 27.30 5.41
C GLN A 159 16.27 27.70 6.46
N GLY A 160 15.08 27.10 6.36
CA GLY A 160 13.93 27.36 7.23
C GLY A 160 13.18 28.66 6.93
N LYS A 161 13.55 29.43 5.89
CA LYS A 161 12.87 30.68 5.53
C LYS A 161 11.59 30.40 4.75
N ALA A 162 10.51 31.10 5.12
CA ALA A 162 9.25 31.09 4.38
C ALA A 162 9.45 31.66 2.97
N THR A 163 8.86 31.00 1.98
CA THR A 163 8.92 31.37 0.55
C THR A 163 7.51 31.65 0.03
N ASP A 164 7.42 32.27 -1.15
CA ASP A 164 6.12 32.46 -1.83
C ASP A 164 5.43 31.11 -2.08
N LEU A 165 6.23 30.06 -2.36
CA LEU A 165 5.72 28.70 -2.50
C LEU A 165 5.09 28.19 -1.20
N TYR A 166 5.70 28.45 -0.04
CA TYR A 166 5.11 28.13 1.27
C TYR A 166 3.73 28.78 1.42
N PHE A 167 3.63 30.11 1.24
CA PHE A 167 2.34 30.81 1.36
C PHE A 167 1.29 30.31 0.37
N SER A 168 1.69 30.05 -0.87
CA SER A 168 0.78 29.54 -1.90
C SER A 168 0.19 28.16 -1.55
N LYS A 169 0.93 27.35 -0.77
CA LYS A 169 0.52 26.00 -0.37
C LYS A 169 -0.22 25.99 0.98
N THR A 170 0.16 26.84 1.93
CA THR A 170 -0.39 26.82 3.30
C THR A 170 -1.59 27.76 3.48
N GLY A 171 -1.69 28.81 2.67
CA GLY A 171 -2.82 29.75 2.69
C GLY A 171 -3.04 30.34 4.08
N SER A 172 -4.26 30.19 4.62
CA SER A 172 -4.64 30.68 5.96
C SER A 172 -3.91 29.99 7.11
N ASN A 173 -3.24 28.86 6.87
CA ASN A 173 -2.47 28.15 7.89
C ASN A 173 -1.00 28.59 7.94
N ALA A 174 -0.59 29.56 7.11
CA ALA A 174 0.76 30.10 7.16
C ALA A 174 1.09 30.66 8.56
N ARG A 175 2.23 30.27 9.13
CA ARG A 175 2.67 30.72 10.47
C ARG A 175 3.41 32.05 10.47
N GLN A 176 3.71 32.58 9.29
CA GLN A 176 4.40 33.85 9.09
C GLN A 176 3.53 34.76 8.23
N ASN A 177 3.84 36.06 8.26
CA ASN A 177 3.14 37.06 7.44
C ASN A 177 4.05 37.66 6.36
N ASN A 178 5.33 37.26 6.30
CA ASN A 178 6.29 37.78 5.36
C ASN A 178 7.20 36.68 4.81
N SER A 179 7.40 36.71 3.49
CA SER A 179 8.48 35.98 2.81
C SER A 179 9.83 36.35 3.42
N LYS A 180 10.75 35.38 3.52
CA LYS A 180 12.11 35.50 4.08
C LYS A 180 12.24 35.42 5.61
N ASN A 181 11.15 35.54 6.38
CA ASN A 181 11.19 35.22 7.80
C ASN A 181 11.43 33.73 8.00
N ARG A 182 12.23 33.38 9.01
CA ARG A 182 12.41 31.97 9.40
C ARG A 182 11.13 31.45 10.03
N LEU A 183 10.78 30.21 9.71
CA LEU A 183 9.74 29.46 10.38
C LEU A 183 10.33 28.91 11.67
N ASP A 184 9.81 29.35 12.81
CA ASP A 184 10.30 28.88 14.11
C ASP A 184 9.88 27.43 14.33
N VAL A 185 10.83 26.56 14.67
CA VAL A 185 10.60 25.13 14.91
C VAL A 185 11.10 24.82 16.31
N ASP A 186 10.25 25.12 17.28
CA ASP A 186 10.51 24.83 18.69
C ASP A 186 9.98 23.45 19.10
N TYR A 187 10.24 23.07 20.34
CA TYR A 187 9.80 21.80 20.89
C TYR A 187 8.27 21.62 20.89
N ASN A 188 7.52 22.69 21.16
CA ASN A 188 6.07 22.64 21.19
C ASN A 188 5.49 22.41 19.79
N TYR A 189 6.08 23.05 18.78
CA TYR A 189 5.74 22.84 17.39
C TYR A 189 6.01 21.40 16.97
N VAL A 190 7.17 20.83 17.32
CA VAL A 190 7.48 19.41 17.04
C VAL A 190 6.49 18.48 17.71
N LYS A 191 6.18 18.70 19.00
CA LYS A 191 5.20 17.88 19.73
C LYS A 191 3.82 17.94 19.08
N ASN A 192 3.37 19.13 18.67
CA ASN A 192 2.11 19.28 17.96
C ASN A 192 2.15 18.59 16.59
N ALA A 193 3.23 18.75 15.83
CA ALA A 193 3.39 18.13 14.51
C ALA A 193 3.31 16.60 14.58
N ILE A 194 3.95 16.00 15.58
CA ILE A 194 3.86 14.55 15.85
C ILE A 194 2.40 14.15 16.09
N ILE A 195 1.69 14.88 16.94
CA ILE A 195 0.27 14.59 17.25
C ILE A 195 -0.58 14.66 15.98
N LYS A 196 -0.44 15.72 15.17
CA LYS A 196 -1.24 15.89 13.94
C LYS A 196 -0.97 14.80 12.91
N ILE A 197 0.30 14.43 12.70
CA ILE A 197 0.64 13.35 11.76
C ILE A 197 0.15 11.99 12.27
N GLN A 198 0.27 11.70 13.56
CA GLN A 198 -0.29 10.47 14.15
C GLN A 198 -1.81 10.42 14.05
N GLN A 199 -2.49 11.55 14.31
CA GLN A 199 -3.93 11.67 14.14
C GLN A 199 -4.33 11.39 12.69
N LEU A 200 -3.65 11.97 11.70
CA LEU A 200 -3.97 11.73 10.30
C LEU A 200 -3.72 10.27 9.88
N LEU A 201 -2.62 9.67 10.33
CA LEU A 201 -2.35 8.25 10.08
C LEU A 201 -3.45 7.35 10.65
N HIS A 202 -3.88 7.61 11.88
CA HIS A 202 -4.98 6.88 12.51
C HIS A 202 -6.32 7.12 11.80
N ASP A 203 -6.58 8.36 11.37
CA ASP A 203 -7.78 8.74 10.62
C ASP A 203 -7.87 7.97 9.29
N ILE A 204 -6.74 7.83 8.59
CA ILE A 204 -6.62 7.00 7.39
C ILE A 204 -6.83 5.52 7.71
N GLU A 205 -6.09 4.97 8.68
CA GLU A 205 -6.13 3.54 9.03
C GLU A 205 -7.54 3.06 9.40
N SER A 206 -8.24 3.84 10.23
CA SER A 206 -9.61 3.55 10.66
C SER A 206 -10.59 3.50 9.48
N ARG A 207 -10.34 4.28 8.42
CA ARG A 207 -11.17 4.36 7.20
C ARG A 207 -10.76 3.41 6.08
N VAL A 208 -9.66 2.67 6.23
CA VAL A 208 -9.28 1.64 5.25
C VAL A 208 -10.41 0.60 5.12
N PRO A 209 -10.93 0.36 3.91
CA PRO A 209 -12.03 -0.59 3.70
C PRO A 209 -11.73 -2.01 4.17
N ASN A 210 -12.76 -2.69 4.69
CA ASN A 210 -12.66 -4.08 5.16
C ASN A 210 -12.15 -5.05 4.09
N LYS A 211 -12.42 -4.81 2.80
CA LYS A 211 -11.90 -5.66 1.72
C LYS A 211 -10.37 -5.76 1.73
N TYR A 212 -9.65 -4.72 2.14
CA TYR A 212 -8.20 -4.76 2.27
C TYR A 212 -7.76 -5.37 3.60
N LYS A 213 -8.46 -5.07 4.70
CA LYS A 213 -8.23 -5.67 6.03
C LYS A 213 -8.50 -7.18 6.05
N LEU A 214 -9.33 -7.69 5.14
CA LEU A 214 -9.62 -9.11 4.97
C LEU A 214 -8.76 -9.78 3.89
N SER A 215 -7.98 -9.01 3.12
CA SER A 215 -7.12 -9.53 2.05
C SER A 215 -5.90 -10.26 2.63
N ASN A 216 -6.13 -11.50 3.08
CA ASN A 216 -5.15 -12.45 3.57
C ASN A 216 -5.07 -13.68 2.64
N ARG A 217 -4.11 -14.58 2.90
CA ARG A 217 -3.87 -15.76 2.04
C ARG A 217 -5.11 -16.63 1.89
N SER A 218 -5.81 -16.92 2.98
CA SER A 218 -6.99 -17.79 2.93
C SER A 218 -8.15 -17.16 2.17
N TYR A 219 -8.38 -15.86 2.36
CA TYR A 219 -9.41 -15.11 1.65
C TYR A 219 -9.12 -15.05 0.14
N VAL A 220 -7.88 -14.77 -0.24
CA VAL A 220 -7.46 -14.72 -1.64
C VAL A 220 -7.48 -16.09 -2.30
N PHE A 221 -7.07 -17.13 -1.59
CA PHE A 221 -7.19 -18.51 -2.05
C PHE A 221 -8.65 -18.89 -2.34
N LYS A 222 -9.60 -18.52 -1.46
CA LYS A 222 -11.04 -18.70 -1.69
C LYS A 222 -11.52 -17.95 -2.93
N GLN A 223 -11.17 -16.66 -3.08
CA GLN A 223 -11.54 -15.90 -4.28
C GLN A 223 -10.96 -16.50 -5.57
N MET A 224 -9.72 -16.96 -5.53
CA MET A 224 -9.08 -17.65 -6.66
C MET A 224 -9.89 -18.90 -7.02
N TRP A 225 -10.22 -19.76 -6.05
CA TRP A 225 -11.06 -20.95 -6.30
C TRP A 225 -12.40 -20.58 -6.93
N GLU A 226 -13.11 -19.65 -6.30
CA GLU A 226 -14.45 -19.21 -6.71
C GLU A 226 -14.49 -18.64 -8.13
N ALA A 227 -13.39 -18.06 -8.59
CA ALA A 227 -13.25 -17.54 -9.94
C ALA A 227 -12.95 -18.62 -11.00
N THR A 228 -12.51 -19.82 -10.63
CA THR A 228 -12.22 -20.90 -11.60
C THR A 228 -13.46 -21.69 -12.02
N CYS A 229 -13.31 -22.49 -13.07
CA CYS A 229 -14.30 -23.50 -13.47
C CYS A 229 -14.62 -24.53 -12.39
N LEU A 230 -13.71 -24.79 -11.44
CA LEU A 230 -13.91 -25.80 -10.38
C LEU A 230 -15.10 -25.45 -9.50
N ASN A 231 -15.28 -24.17 -9.17
CA ASN A 231 -16.35 -23.73 -8.29
C ASN A 231 -17.76 -23.95 -8.87
N LYS A 232 -17.89 -24.07 -10.20
CA LYS A 232 -19.16 -24.42 -10.86
C LYS A 232 -19.57 -25.88 -10.62
N ARG A 233 -18.61 -26.73 -10.28
CA ARG A 233 -18.81 -28.17 -10.02
C ARG A 233 -18.79 -28.47 -8.54
N ILE A 234 -17.80 -27.95 -7.82
CA ILE A 234 -17.56 -28.18 -6.41
C ILE A 234 -17.34 -26.83 -5.73
N SER A 235 -18.25 -26.46 -4.84
CA SER A 235 -18.11 -25.21 -4.08
C SER A 235 -16.83 -25.23 -3.23
N PHE A 236 -16.29 -24.05 -2.95
CA PHE A 236 -15.12 -23.92 -2.07
C PHE A 236 -15.30 -24.68 -0.76
N ASP A 237 -16.43 -24.48 -0.09
CA ASP A 237 -16.71 -25.06 1.23
C ASP A 237 -16.96 -26.59 1.18
N THR A 238 -17.05 -27.18 -0.02
CA THR A 238 -17.08 -28.64 -0.21
C THR A 238 -15.68 -29.25 -0.34
N ALA A 239 -14.75 -28.50 -0.92
CA ALA A 239 -13.37 -28.97 -1.16
C ALA A 239 -12.39 -28.55 -0.05
N TRP A 240 -12.62 -27.40 0.58
CA TRP A 240 -11.66 -26.73 1.44
C TRP A 240 -12.30 -26.19 2.72
N ILE A 241 -11.50 -26.04 3.77
CA ILE A 241 -11.85 -25.38 5.01
C ILE A 241 -10.80 -24.30 5.35
N ILE A 242 -11.26 -23.11 5.71
CA ILE A 242 -10.41 -22.05 6.23
C ILE A 242 -10.19 -22.30 7.72
N VAL A 243 -8.95 -22.58 8.11
CA VAL A 243 -8.57 -22.82 9.52
C VAL A 243 -8.18 -21.50 10.20
N SER A 244 -7.49 -20.62 9.47
CA SER A 244 -7.09 -19.29 9.94
C SER A 244 -6.90 -18.34 8.75
N PRO A 245 -6.65 -17.03 8.96
CA PRO A 245 -6.32 -16.08 7.89
C PRO A 245 -5.11 -16.48 7.01
N SER A 246 -4.25 -17.38 7.52
CA SER A 246 -3.03 -17.82 6.86
C SER A 246 -2.97 -19.33 6.69
N MET A 247 -4.11 -20.04 6.71
CA MET A 247 -4.18 -21.50 6.58
C MET A 247 -5.51 -21.94 5.97
N VAL A 248 -5.42 -22.65 4.84
CA VAL A 248 -6.53 -23.38 4.22
C VAL A 248 -6.15 -24.85 4.16
N ARG A 249 -7.09 -25.76 4.42
CA ARG A 249 -6.88 -27.21 4.31
C ARG A 249 -7.94 -27.84 3.43
N PRO A 250 -7.59 -28.89 2.67
CA PRO A 250 -8.61 -29.69 2.00
C PRO A 250 -9.45 -30.42 3.05
N ILE A 251 -10.75 -30.54 2.81
CA ILE A 251 -11.66 -31.30 3.70
C ILE A 251 -11.30 -32.79 3.65
N ASP A 252 -11.07 -33.30 2.44
CA ASP A 252 -10.56 -34.64 2.20
C ASP A 252 -9.56 -34.58 1.05
N ILE A 253 -8.30 -34.89 1.35
CA ILE A 253 -7.17 -34.80 0.43
C ILE A 253 -7.19 -35.92 -0.62
N GLU A 254 -7.76 -37.07 -0.29
CA GLU A 254 -7.82 -38.25 -1.17
C GLU A 254 -9.12 -38.29 -1.98
N ARG A 255 -10.05 -37.35 -1.73
CA ARG A 255 -11.33 -37.29 -2.42
C ARG A 255 -11.16 -37.03 -3.91
N GLU A 256 -11.72 -37.94 -4.71
CA GLU A 256 -11.86 -37.76 -6.15
C GLU A 256 -13.16 -37.03 -6.48
N PHE A 257 -13.04 -35.89 -7.17
CA PHE A 257 -14.18 -35.08 -7.59
C PHE A 257 -14.66 -35.36 -9.02
N GLY A 258 -14.03 -36.32 -9.73
CA GLY A 258 -14.34 -36.62 -11.12
C GLY A 258 -13.97 -35.50 -12.10
N PHE A 259 -12.95 -34.70 -11.77
CA PHE A 259 -12.46 -33.65 -12.65
C PHE A 259 -11.85 -34.24 -13.93
N SER A 260 -12.08 -33.57 -15.07
CA SER A 260 -11.34 -33.83 -16.30
C SER A 260 -9.85 -33.58 -16.12
N SER A 261 -8.99 -34.07 -17.01
CA SER A 261 -7.54 -33.83 -16.95
C SER A 261 -7.19 -32.34 -16.86
N SER A 262 -7.88 -31.49 -17.62
CA SER A 262 -7.68 -30.04 -17.59
C SER A 262 -8.11 -29.37 -16.29
N GLU A 263 -9.18 -29.86 -15.67
CA GLU A 263 -9.65 -29.36 -14.37
C GLU A 263 -8.78 -29.90 -13.24
N MET A 264 -8.24 -31.11 -13.38
CA MET A 264 -7.32 -31.70 -12.43
C MET A 264 -6.05 -30.85 -12.30
N GLU A 265 -5.53 -30.28 -13.38
CA GLU A 265 -4.40 -29.34 -13.29
C GLU A 265 -4.74 -28.04 -12.56
N VAL A 266 -5.97 -27.53 -12.73
CA VAL A 266 -6.46 -26.40 -11.93
C VAL A 266 -6.53 -26.78 -10.46
N TYR A 267 -7.03 -27.98 -10.15
CA TYR A 267 -7.06 -28.48 -8.78
C TYR A 267 -5.66 -28.67 -8.21
N ASN A 268 -4.72 -29.21 -9.00
CA ASN A 268 -3.31 -29.37 -8.65
C ASN A 268 -2.66 -28.05 -8.26
N LEU A 269 -3.02 -26.95 -8.91
CA LEU A 269 -2.53 -25.62 -8.56
C LEU A 269 -2.91 -25.25 -7.12
N PHE A 270 -4.17 -25.44 -6.74
CA PHE A 270 -4.62 -25.21 -5.36
C PHE A 270 -4.01 -26.21 -4.36
N ARG A 271 -3.84 -27.48 -4.76
CA ARG A 271 -3.16 -28.48 -3.92
C ARG A 271 -1.67 -28.15 -3.73
N GLN A 272 -1.01 -27.61 -4.74
CA GLN A 272 0.39 -27.19 -4.69
C GLN A 272 0.57 -25.96 -3.79
N MET A 273 -0.37 -25.01 -3.79
CA MET A 273 -0.39 -23.90 -2.82
C MET A 273 -0.50 -24.39 -1.37
N TYR A 274 -1.29 -25.44 -1.13
CA TYR A 274 -1.41 -26.07 0.18
C TYR A 274 -0.19 -26.92 0.57
N SER A 275 0.37 -27.69 -0.37
CA SER A 275 1.48 -28.60 -0.12
C SER A 275 2.44 -28.62 -1.31
N TYR A 276 3.41 -27.70 -1.27
CA TYR A 276 4.37 -27.46 -2.34
C TYR A 276 5.11 -28.72 -2.83
N ASN A 277 5.41 -29.66 -1.92
CA ASN A 277 6.21 -30.84 -2.24
C ASN A 277 5.38 -32.05 -2.71
N ARG A 278 4.08 -32.10 -2.40
CA ARG A 278 3.24 -33.29 -2.64
C ARG A 278 2.54 -33.24 -3.99
N TYR A 279 2.21 -32.05 -4.47
CA TYR A 279 1.46 -31.86 -5.71
C TYR A 279 2.25 -30.98 -6.67
N LYS A 280 2.28 -31.38 -7.94
CA LYS A 280 2.91 -30.63 -9.01
C LYS A 280 1.88 -30.34 -10.08
N VAL A 281 1.90 -29.13 -10.59
CA VAL A 281 1.16 -28.72 -11.78
C VAL A 281 2.05 -28.93 -13.00
N ASP A 282 1.52 -29.57 -14.04
CA ASP A 282 2.13 -29.50 -15.37
C ASP A 282 1.73 -28.17 -16.02
N PHE A 283 2.51 -27.13 -15.80
CA PHE A 283 2.24 -25.80 -16.37
C PHE A 283 2.28 -25.79 -17.90
N SER A 284 3.02 -26.71 -18.53
CA SER A 284 3.04 -26.82 -19.99
C SER A 284 1.67 -27.27 -20.50
N PHE A 285 1.12 -28.34 -19.91
CA PHE A 285 -0.23 -28.80 -20.24
C PHE A 285 -1.28 -27.77 -19.82
N TYR A 286 -1.17 -27.19 -18.62
CA TYR A 286 -2.07 -26.15 -18.10
C TYR A 286 -2.23 -25.00 -19.09
N PHE A 287 -1.13 -24.39 -19.52
CA PHE A 287 -1.15 -23.22 -20.40
C PHE A 287 -1.45 -23.58 -21.86
N SER A 288 -1.22 -24.83 -22.29
CA SER A 288 -1.69 -25.31 -23.60
C SER A 288 -3.22 -25.38 -23.67
N ARG A 289 -3.88 -25.61 -22.53
CA ARG A 289 -5.32 -25.84 -22.43
C ARG A 289 -6.11 -24.57 -22.15
N TRP A 290 -5.64 -23.77 -21.19
CA TRP A 290 -6.32 -22.57 -20.72
C TRP A 290 -5.77 -21.34 -21.44
N LYS A 291 -6.62 -20.66 -22.20
CA LYS A 291 -6.21 -19.48 -22.99
C LYS A 291 -5.93 -18.28 -22.06
N PRO A 292 -5.10 -17.30 -22.47
CA PRO A 292 -4.77 -16.12 -21.67
C PRO A 292 -5.96 -15.34 -21.11
N GLN A 293 -7.11 -15.39 -21.79
CA GLN A 293 -8.33 -14.70 -21.38
C GLN A 293 -9.16 -15.48 -20.35
N SER A 294 -8.84 -16.75 -20.07
CA SER A 294 -9.56 -17.57 -19.08
C SER A 294 -9.14 -17.20 -17.65
N ASN A 295 -10.01 -17.50 -16.68
CA ASN A 295 -9.74 -17.19 -15.28
C ASN A 295 -8.61 -18.05 -14.73
N GLU A 296 -8.58 -19.33 -15.14
CA GLU A 296 -7.58 -20.33 -14.78
C GLU A 296 -6.18 -19.86 -15.16
N TYR A 297 -5.99 -19.45 -16.42
CA TYR A 297 -4.72 -18.90 -16.88
C TYR A 297 -4.29 -17.68 -16.05
N GLN A 298 -5.20 -16.73 -15.85
CA GLN A 298 -4.89 -15.48 -15.13
C GLN A 298 -4.54 -15.74 -13.67
N ILE A 299 -5.21 -16.67 -13.01
CA ILE A 299 -4.94 -17.09 -11.62
C ILE A 299 -3.59 -17.78 -11.52
N ALA A 300 -3.27 -18.70 -12.44
CA ALA A 300 -1.98 -19.40 -12.46
C ALA A 300 -0.82 -18.42 -12.67
N ILE A 301 -0.94 -17.50 -13.63
CA ILE A 301 0.07 -16.45 -13.86
C ILE A 301 0.18 -15.53 -12.65
N SER A 302 -0.94 -15.10 -12.07
CA SER A 302 -0.92 -14.24 -10.88
C SER A 302 -0.19 -14.91 -9.72
N TRP A 303 -0.39 -16.21 -9.51
CA TRP A 303 0.28 -16.94 -8.46
C TRP A 303 1.76 -17.20 -8.76
N LEU A 304 2.12 -17.48 -10.01
CA LEU A 304 3.52 -17.64 -10.40
C LEU A 304 4.34 -16.34 -10.21
N ASP A 305 3.73 -15.17 -10.45
CA ASP A 305 4.34 -13.86 -10.18
C ASP A 305 4.42 -13.55 -8.68
N TYR A 306 3.40 -13.94 -7.90
CA TYR A 306 3.36 -13.71 -6.47
C TYR A 306 2.94 -14.97 -5.71
N GLN A 307 3.90 -15.88 -5.54
CA GLN A 307 3.65 -17.16 -4.91
C GLN A 307 3.41 -16.98 -3.41
N PHE A 308 2.37 -17.67 -2.93
CA PHE A 308 2.17 -17.91 -1.51
C PHE A 308 1.80 -19.36 -1.28
N TYR A 309 2.14 -19.82 -0.07
CA TYR A 309 1.92 -21.18 0.40
C TYR A 309 1.30 -21.14 1.80
N PHE A 310 0.72 -22.27 2.21
CA PHE A 310 0.22 -22.50 3.56
C PHE A 310 1.16 -23.38 4.36
#